data_AF-A0A3M6VFJ5-F1
#
_entry.id   AF-A0A3M6VFJ5-F1
#
_cell.length_a   1.000
_cell.length_b   1.000
_cell.length_c   1.000
_cell.angle_alpha   90.00
_cell.angle_beta   90.00
_cell.angle_gamma   90.00
#
_symmetry.space_group_name_H-M   'P 1'
#
loop_
_entity.id
_entity.type
_entity.pdbx_description
1 polymer ?
#
loop_
_entity_poly.entity_id
_entity_poly.type
_entity_poly.pdbx_seq_one_letter_code
_entity_poly.pdbx_strand_id
1 'polypeptide(L)'
;MGSRTPIFFIRDPILFPSYIHSQNRLPASHLKDAMVWDFISLRPESLHMQTWLFWNRGILAGYRFMNGYGSNTFSNVNAEWEDDLCEVPFHYVPRYPQYACGRRCLSCWCRPDIANPDLFEAIKGSEFPSWTLRIQTMTPEQAKKLIAIDEATQLLCRIEHLAFLHHTWYTNTFTQVRVFHRKAARDQLAENIATLLVNASEQVQERTLENFSDVDEDYAHRMKTKHSIFNFKKKATAPFNPPRKAFTPVDLSEAVKTCL
;
A
#
# COMPACT_ATOMS: atom_id res chain seq x y z
N MET A 1 -8.98 8.50 -13.00
CA MET A 1 -8.99 7.45 -11.94
C MET A 1 -7.96 7.84 -10.89
N GLY A 2 -8.32 7.82 -9.61
CA GLY A 2 -7.44 8.24 -8.53
C GLY A 2 -7.61 7.33 -7.33
N SER A 3 -6.57 7.21 -6.53
CA SER A 3 -6.60 6.45 -5.29
C SER A 3 -6.47 7.39 -4.09
N ARG A 4 -6.63 6.83 -2.90
CA ARG A 4 -6.48 7.60 -1.68
C ARG A 4 -5.03 7.77 -1.23
N THR A 5 -4.10 7.15 -1.97
CA THR A 5 -2.68 7.18 -1.71
C THR A 5 -1.97 7.85 -2.88
N PRO A 6 -0.96 8.68 -2.63
CA PRO A 6 -0.17 9.24 -3.72
C PRO A 6 0.63 8.17 -4.44
N ILE A 7 0.82 7.01 -3.80
CA ILE A 7 1.65 5.89 -4.26
C ILE A 7 0.88 4.58 -4.39
N PHE A 8 1.39 3.66 -5.21
CA PHE A 8 0.92 2.30 -5.40
C PHE A 8 2.02 1.25 -5.16
N PHE A 9 1.65 -0.02 -5.05
CA PHE A 9 2.55 -1.12 -4.68
C PHE A 9 3.51 -1.57 -5.80
N ILE A 10 3.15 -1.33 -7.05
CA ILE A 10 3.87 -1.80 -8.23
C ILE A 10 4.06 -0.67 -9.22
N ARG A 11 5.16 -0.72 -9.95
CA ARG A 11 5.48 0.18 -11.07
C ARG A 11 5.13 -0.42 -12.42
N ASP A 12 5.29 -1.74 -12.53
CA ASP A 12 5.04 -2.47 -13.77
C ASP A 12 3.58 -2.95 -13.82
N PRO A 13 2.79 -2.51 -14.82
CA PRO A 13 1.39 -2.91 -14.94
C PRO A 13 1.20 -4.41 -15.19
N ILE A 14 2.18 -5.12 -15.75
CA ILE A 14 2.07 -6.57 -15.98
C ILE A 14 1.92 -7.36 -14.66
N LEU A 15 2.38 -6.74 -13.56
CA LEU A 15 2.36 -7.32 -12.23
C LEU A 15 1.03 -7.11 -11.51
N PHE A 16 0.12 -6.30 -12.06
CA PHE A 16 -1.15 -5.95 -11.42
C PHE A 16 -2.03 -7.17 -11.13
N PRO A 17 -2.25 -8.12 -12.07
CA PRO A 17 -3.03 -9.33 -11.77
C PRO A 17 -2.40 -10.15 -10.64
N SER A 18 -1.08 -10.31 -10.66
CA SER A 18 -0.34 -11.03 -9.62
C SER A 18 -0.44 -10.36 -8.25
N TYR A 19 -0.38 -9.02 -8.22
CA TYR A 19 -0.61 -8.24 -7.00
C TYR A 19 -2.02 -8.48 -6.46
N ILE A 20 -3.05 -8.35 -7.31
CA ILE A 20 -4.44 -8.55 -6.92
C ILE A 20 -4.68 -9.98 -6.43
N HIS A 21 -4.10 -11.00 -7.08
CA HIS A 21 -4.18 -12.38 -6.62
C HIS A 21 -3.57 -12.56 -5.21
N SER A 22 -2.43 -11.92 -4.93
CA SER A 22 -1.79 -11.97 -3.61
C SER A 22 -2.63 -11.38 -2.47
N GLN A 23 -3.51 -10.41 -2.77
CA GLN A 23 -4.43 -9.80 -1.80
C GLN A 23 -5.70 -10.62 -1.58
N ASN A 24 -6.00 -11.53 -2.52
CA ASN A 24 -7.25 -12.27 -2.56
C ASN A 24 -7.14 -13.61 -1.85
N ARG A 25 -8.09 -14.50 -2.14
CA ARG A 25 -8.20 -15.83 -1.54
C ARG A 25 -7.43 -16.83 -2.39
N LEU A 26 -6.92 -17.88 -1.74
CA LEU A 26 -6.30 -19.01 -2.44
C LEU A 26 -7.30 -19.62 -3.43
N PRO A 27 -6.88 -19.95 -4.67
CA PRO A 27 -7.80 -20.47 -5.68
C PRO A 27 -8.37 -21.86 -5.31
N ALA A 28 -7.59 -22.68 -4.61
CA ALA A 28 -8.00 -24.04 -4.25
C ALA A 28 -8.96 -24.09 -3.05
N SER A 29 -8.67 -23.35 -1.98
CA SER A 29 -9.43 -23.42 -0.71
C SER A 29 -10.36 -22.23 -0.48
N HIS A 30 -10.23 -21.18 -1.27
CA HIS A 30 -10.91 -19.91 -1.08
C HIS A 30 -10.66 -19.27 0.31
N LEU A 31 -9.60 -19.66 1.01
CA LEU A 31 -9.19 -19.09 2.29
C LEU A 31 -8.23 -17.90 2.10
N LYS A 32 -8.18 -17.01 3.10
CA LYS A 32 -7.16 -15.95 3.17
C LYS A 32 -5.83 -16.57 3.56
N ASP A 33 -4.76 -16.06 2.95
CA ASP A 33 -3.40 -16.50 3.21
C ASP A 33 -2.45 -15.28 3.24
N ALA A 34 -1.25 -15.48 3.77
CA ALA A 34 -0.22 -14.46 3.87
C ALA A 34 0.55 -14.22 2.54
N MET A 35 0.01 -14.68 1.39
CA MET A 35 0.63 -14.54 0.05
C MET A 35 1.07 -13.12 -0.30
N VAL A 36 0.35 -12.12 0.21
CA VAL A 36 0.74 -10.71 0.08
C VAL A 36 2.19 -10.47 0.53
N TRP A 37 2.61 -11.08 1.63
CA TRP A 37 3.96 -10.91 2.17
C TRP A 37 5.00 -11.54 1.25
N ASP A 38 4.70 -12.68 0.63
CA ASP A 38 5.59 -13.32 -0.33
C ASP A 38 5.80 -12.42 -1.55
N PHE A 39 4.71 -11.89 -2.11
CA PHE A 39 4.73 -10.99 -3.26
C PHE A 39 5.53 -9.70 -3.00
N ILE A 40 5.23 -9.00 -1.89
CA ILE A 40 5.82 -7.68 -1.62
C ILE A 40 7.26 -7.76 -1.10
N SER A 41 7.66 -8.89 -0.48
CA SER A 41 9.04 -9.07 -0.02
C SER A 41 10.02 -9.38 -1.14
N LEU A 42 9.56 -9.88 -2.29
CA LEU A 42 10.36 -10.01 -3.50
C LEU A 42 10.51 -8.68 -4.26
N ARG A 43 9.84 -7.63 -3.80
CA ARG A 43 9.67 -6.36 -4.53
C ARG A 43 9.88 -5.16 -3.63
N PRO A 44 11.14 -4.78 -3.40
CA PRO A 44 11.48 -3.63 -2.55
C PRO A 44 10.76 -2.34 -2.96
N GLU A 45 10.40 -2.16 -4.24
CA GLU A 45 9.67 -0.99 -4.73
C GLU A 45 8.32 -0.77 -4.03
N SER A 46 7.76 -1.83 -3.45
CA SER A 46 6.50 -1.80 -2.72
C SER A 46 6.64 -1.24 -1.28
N LEU A 47 7.85 -1.13 -0.73
CA LEU A 47 8.11 -0.75 0.66
C LEU A 47 7.54 0.61 1.04
N HIS A 48 7.55 1.57 0.12
CA HIS A 48 6.98 2.90 0.37
C HIS A 48 5.48 2.80 0.61
N MET A 49 4.77 2.05 -0.24
CA MET A 49 3.34 1.84 -0.08
C MET A 49 3.01 0.98 1.15
N GLN A 50 3.84 -0.03 1.48
CA GLN A 50 3.71 -0.78 2.74
C GLN A 50 3.80 0.16 3.96
N THR A 51 4.81 1.03 3.96
CA THR A 51 5.04 1.98 5.05
C THR A 51 3.88 2.98 5.17
N TRP A 52 3.30 3.41 4.04
CA TRP A 52 2.11 4.27 4.03
C TRP A 52 0.86 3.53 4.55
N LEU A 53 0.61 2.31 4.07
CA LEU A 53 -0.58 1.52 4.43
C LEU A 53 -0.64 1.20 5.93
N PHE A 54 0.49 0.85 6.53
CA PHE A 54 0.56 0.47 7.93
C PHE A 54 0.79 1.66 8.87
N TRP A 55 0.91 2.87 8.33
CA TRP A 55 0.87 4.08 9.13
C TRP A 55 -0.57 4.42 9.55
N ASN A 56 -0.75 5.15 10.65
CA ASN A 56 -2.07 5.44 11.23
C ASN A 56 -3.06 6.11 10.25
N ARG A 57 -2.57 6.82 9.22
CA ARG A 57 -3.43 7.40 8.16
C ARG A 57 -3.97 6.36 7.17
N GLY A 58 -3.45 5.13 7.16
CA GLY A 58 -3.94 4.04 6.31
C GLY A 58 -5.34 3.54 6.68
N ILE A 59 -5.77 3.74 7.93
CA ILE A 59 -7.08 3.30 8.45
C ILE A 59 -7.93 4.53 8.75
N LEU A 60 -8.91 4.78 7.89
CA LEU A 60 -9.65 6.05 7.90
C LEU A 60 -10.97 5.92 8.63
N ALA A 61 -11.41 7.04 9.20
CA ALA A 61 -12.70 7.16 9.83
C ALA A 61 -13.88 7.10 8.84
N GLY A 62 -13.71 7.58 7.60
CA GLY A 62 -14.78 7.62 6.60
C GLY A 62 -14.35 8.30 5.30
N TYR A 63 -15.22 8.27 4.28
CA TYR A 63 -14.92 8.80 2.95
C TYR A 63 -14.77 10.33 2.92
N ARG A 64 -15.43 11.07 3.83
CA ARG A 64 -15.37 12.55 3.88
C ARG A 64 -14.03 13.10 4.39
N PHE A 65 -13.23 12.24 5.03
CA PHE A 65 -11.98 12.60 5.72
C PHE A 65 -10.74 12.15 4.96
N MET A 66 -10.88 11.71 3.72
CA MET A 66 -9.78 11.20 2.92
C MET A 66 -9.35 12.15 1.82
N ASN A 67 -8.04 12.16 1.57
CA ASN A 67 -7.49 12.77 0.37
C ASN A 67 -7.71 11.87 -0.85
N GLY A 68 -7.73 12.47 -2.03
CA GLY A 68 -7.64 11.77 -3.31
C GLY A 68 -6.37 12.18 -4.06
N TYR A 69 -5.76 11.23 -4.77
CA TYR A 69 -4.55 11.40 -5.55
C TYR A 69 -4.70 10.77 -6.93
N GLY A 70 -4.16 11.42 -7.96
CA GLY A 70 -4.09 10.83 -9.31
C GLY A 70 -3.18 9.60 -9.39
N SER A 71 -2.26 9.43 -8.44
CA SER A 71 -1.23 8.38 -8.31
C SER A 71 -0.22 8.28 -9.48
N ASN A 72 -0.61 8.67 -10.69
CA ASN A 72 0.26 8.76 -11.86
C ASN A 72 0.53 10.22 -12.23
N THR A 73 1.62 10.42 -12.95
CA THR A 73 1.92 11.66 -13.66
C THR A 73 1.14 11.74 -14.96
N PHE A 74 0.57 12.91 -15.24
CA PHE A 74 -0.14 13.22 -16.48
C PHE A 74 0.53 14.40 -17.18
N SER A 75 0.41 14.48 -18.50
CA SER A 75 0.77 15.66 -19.29
C SER A 75 -0.48 16.50 -19.53
N ASN A 76 -0.39 17.81 -19.29
CA ASN A 76 -1.42 18.77 -19.68
C ASN A 76 -0.92 19.55 -20.89
N VAL A 77 -1.80 19.75 -21.87
CA VAL A 77 -1.51 20.51 -23.08
C VAL A 77 -2.39 21.77 -23.05
N ASN A 78 -1.78 22.94 -23.29
CA ASN A 78 -2.51 24.20 -23.33
C ASN A 78 -3.25 24.39 -24.67
N ALA A 79 -4.00 25.49 -24.82
CA ALA A 79 -4.76 25.77 -26.05
C ALA A 79 -3.87 25.97 -27.29
N GLU A 80 -2.58 26.26 -27.08
CA GLU A 80 -1.58 26.51 -28.12
C GLU A 80 -0.80 25.24 -28.49
N TRP A 81 -1.20 24.08 -27.94
CA TRP A 81 -0.52 22.79 -28.11
C TRP A 81 0.92 22.78 -27.61
N GLU A 82 1.28 23.70 -26.73
CA GLU A 82 2.59 23.66 -26.09
C GLU A 82 2.56 22.59 -25.00
N ASP A 83 3.50 21.64 -25.11
CA ASP A 83 3.80 20.65 -24.09
C ASP A 83 4.52 21.33 -22.93
N ASP A 84 3.81 22.16 -22.18
CA ASP A 84 4.12 22.30 -20.78
C ASP A 84 3.86 20.94 -20.15
N LEU A 85 4.86 20.04 -20.18
CA LEU A 85 4.91 18.88 -19.29
C LEU A 85 4.67 19.47 -17.90
N CYS A 86 3.44 19.41 -17.45
CA CYS A 86 2.96 19.82 -16.16
C CYS A 86 2.59 18.52 -15.53
N GLU A 87 3.52 17.94 -14.77
CA GLU A 87 3.22 16.72 -14.04
C GLU A 87 2.17 17.03 -12.98
N VAL A 88 0.90 16.78 -13.30
CA VAL A 88 -0.26 17.13 -12.47
C VAL A 88 -0.70 15.93 -11.64
N PRO A 89 -0.13 15.67 -10.45
CA PRO A 89 -0.85 14.91 -9.47
C PRO A 89 -2.09 15.72 -9.08
N PHE A 90 -3.27 15.18 -9.36
CA PHE A 90 -4.49 15.73 -8.81
C PHE A 90 -4.54 15.42 -7.33
N HIS A 91 -4.66 16.45 -6.49
CA HIS A 91 -4.88 16.29 -5.06
C HIS A 91 -6.28 16.79 -4.70
N TYR A 92 -7.10 15.90 -4.19
CA TYR A 92 -8.37 16.25 -3.56
C TYR A 92 -8.12 16.36 -2.07
N VAL A 93 -8.13 17.59 -1.54
CA VAL A 93 -7.97 17.83 -0.10
C VAL A 93 -9.36 18.01 0.52
N PRO A 94 -9.78 17.15 1.47
CA PRO A 94 -11.08 17.25 2.10
C PRO A 94 -11.16 18.52 2.95
N ARG A 95 -12.37 19.08 3.07
CA ARG A 95 -12.66 20.18 4.00
C ARG A 95 -12.33 19.84 5.45
N TYR A 96 -12.52 18.58 5.82
CA TYR A 96 -12.33 18.09 7.18
C TYR A 96 -10.92 17.54 7.41
N PRO A 97 -10.33 17.69 8.60
CA PRO A 97 -9.04 17.09 8.90
C PRO A 97 -9.10 15.57 8.80
N GLN A 98 -7.96 14.96 8.42
CA GLN A 98 -7.87 13.50 8.31
C GLN A 98 -7.91 12.89 9.71
N TYR A 99 -8.87 12.00 9.93
CA TYR A 99 -8.95 11.21 11.15
C TYR A 99 -8.52 9.78 10.88
N ALA A 100 -7.46 9.36 11.58
CA ALA A 100 -7.17 7.94 11.75
C ALA A 100 -8.24 7.33 12.67
N CYS A 101 -8.61 6.08 12.43
CA CYS A 101 -9.51 5.37 13.35
C CYS A 101 -8.88 5.18 14.75
N GLY A 102 -7.63 5.57 15.00
CA GLY A 102 -6.94 5.35 16.29
C GLY A 102 -6.72 3.85 16.56
N ARG A 103 -6.58 3.44 17.83
CA ARG A 103 -6.46 2.01 18.24
C ARG A 103 -7.69 1.14 17.88
N ARG A 104 -8.71 1.72 17.24
CA ARG A 104 -9.93 1.06 16.75
C ARG A 104 -9.74 0.35 15.40
N CYS A 105 -8.50 0.06 14.98
CA CYS A 105 -8.22 -0.84 13.85
C CYS A 105 -8.95 -2.19 13.96
N LEU A 106 -9.14 -2.70 15.19
CA LEU A 106 -9.98 -3.89 15.44
C LEU A 106 -11.45 -3.66 15.09
N SER A 107 -11.98 -2.46 15.28
CA SER A 107 -13.39 -2.16 14.98
C SER A 107 -13.70 -2.06 13.50
N CYS A 108 -12.71 -1.75 12.64
CA CYS A 108 -12.88 -1.81 11.18
C CYS A 108 -13.14 -3.23 10.68
N TRP A 109 -12.61 -4.26 11.37
CA TRP A 109 -12.95 -5.66 11.11
C TRP A 109 -14.33 -6.04 11.65
N CYS A 110 -14.75 -5.44 12.78
CA CYS A 110 -16.09 -5.67 13.35
C CYS A 110 -17.21 -4.91 12.64
N ARG A 111 -16.89 -3.87 11.87
CA ARG A 111 -17.85 -3.02 11.15
C ARG A 111 -17.34 -2.70 9.74
N PRO A 112 -17.54 -3.62 8.77
CA PRO A 112 -17.06 -3.44 7.40
C PRO A 112 -17.66 -2.19 6.73
N ASP A 113 -18.85 -1.77 7.17
CA ASP A 113 -19.56 -0.63 6.58
C ASP A 113 -19.26 0.71 7.24
N ILE A 114 -18.27 0.84 8.13
CA ILE A 114 -18.10 2.05 8.96
C ILE A 114 -18.07 3.38 8.19
N ALA A 115 -17.60 3.37 6.93
CA ALA A 115 -17.52 4.55 6.08
C ALA A 115 -18.85 4.91 5.37
N ASN A 116 -19.77 3.95 5.20
CA ASN A 116 -21.02 4.12 4.46
C ASN A 116 -22.05 4.97 5.23
N PRO A 117 -22.39 4.67 6.50
CA PRO A 117 -23.34 5.47 7.28
C PRO A 117 -22.88 6.91 7.47
N ASP A 118 -21.58 7.15 7.66
CA ASP A 118 -21.03 8.51 7.82
C ASP A 118 -21.37 9.40 6.61
N LEU A 119 -21.12 8.89 5.40
CA LEU A 119 -21.39 9.64 4.18
C LEU A 119 -22.90 9.78 3.93
N PHE A 120 -23.68 8.72 4.20
CA PHE A 120 -25.13 8.74 4.00
C PHE A 120 -25.83 9.75 4.91
N GLU A 121 -25.57 9.70 6.22
CA GLU A 121 -26.18 10.61 7.19
C GLU A 121 -25.72 12.06 6.97
N ALA A 122 -24.48 12.28 6.54
CA ALA A 122 -24.01 13.61 6.15
C ALA A 122 -24.81 14.22 5.01
N ILE A 123 -25.01 13.46 3.93
CA ILE A 123 -25.76 13.92 2.76
C ILE A 123 -27.22 14.17 3.15
N LYS A 124 -27.82 13.26 3.93
CA LYS A 124 -29.19 13.41 4.44
C LYS A 124 -29.34 14.64 5.34
N GLY A 125 -28.32 14.94 6.14
CA GLY A 125 -28.24 16.13 7.00
C GLY A 125 -27.86 17.43 6.28
N SER A 126 -27.75 17.43 4.95
CA SER A 126 -27.28 18.58 4.14
C SER A 126 -25.83 19.02 4.47
N GLU A 127 -25.02 18.15 5.06
CA GLU A 127 -23.58 18.34 5.26
C GLU A 127 -22.78 17.78 4.08
N PHE A 128 -22.93 18.42 2.92
CA PHE A 128 -22.28 17.94 1.70
C PHE A 128 -20.74 17.99 1.82
N PRO A 129 -20.04 16.86 1.59
CA PRO A 129 -18.59 16.86 1.60
C PRO A 129 -18.05 17.61 0.38
N SER A 130 -16.93 18.30 0.55
CA SER A 130 -16.24 19.01 -0.53
C SER A 130 -14.75 18.75 -0.47
N TRP A 131 -14.12 18.80 -1.64
CA TRP A 131 -12.68 18.66 -1.81
C TRP A 131 -12.14 19.81 -2.66
N THR A 132 -11.01 20.36 -2.25
CA THR A 132 -10.25 21.32 -3.06
C THR A 132 -9.33 20.54 -4.00
N LEU A 133 -9.50 20.73 -5.31
CA LEU A 133 -8.56 20.23 -6.31
C LEU A 133 -7.30 21.09 -6.31
N ARG A 134 -6.15 20.47 -6.10
CA ARG A 134 -4.83 21.09 -6.30
C ARG A 134 -4.07 20.35 -7.38
N ILE A 135 -3.32 21.12 -8.13
CA ILE A 135 -2.48 20.68 -9.24
C ILE A 135 -1.07 21.12 -8.90
N GLN A 136 -0.13 20.19 -8.97
CA GLN A 136 1.28 20.53 -9.01
C GLN A 136 1.73 20.56 -10.48
N THR A 137 2.67 21.42 -10.82
CA THR A 137 3.23 21.51 -12.17
C THR A 137 4.75 21.50 -12.08
N MET A 138 5.41 20.97 -13.11
CA MET A 138 6.86 20.87 -13.16
C MET A 138 7.33 20.76 -14.61
N THR A 139 8.21 21.65 -15.05
CA THR A 139 8.70 21.69 -16.44
C THR A 139 9.57 20.47 -16.81
N PRO A 140 9.74 20.14 -18.10
CA PRO A 140 10.60 19.02 -18.52
C PRO A 140 12.05 19.14 -18.04
N GLU A 141 12.57 20.37 -17.95
CA GLU A 141 13.92 20.63 -17.45
C GLU A 141 14.04 20.38 -15.95
N GLN A 142 13.02 20.79 -15.18
CA GLN A 142 12.94 20.49 -13.75
C GLN A 142 12.84 18.98 -13.52
N ALA A 143 12.06 18.27 -14.33
CA ALA A 143 11.95 16.81 -14.28
C ALA A 143 13.31 16.13 -14.53
N LYS A 144 14.02 16.51 -15.60
CA LYS A 144 15.37 16.00 -15.90
C LYS A 144 16.35 16.24 -14.77
N LYS A 145 16.30 17.43 -14.14
CA LYS A 145 17.17 17.77 -13.00
C LYS A 145 16.85 16.92 -11.76
N LEU A 146 15.57 16.65 -11.48
CA LEU A 146 15.19 15.76 -10.38
C LEU A 146 15.55 14.30 -10.64
N ILE A 147 15.54 13.85 -11.89
CA ILE A 147 15.99 12.50 -12.25
C ILE A 147 17.52 12.37 -12.16
N ALA A 148 18.25 13.42 -12.52
CA ALA A 148 19.72 13.44 -12.49
C ALA A 148 20.31 13.58 -11.08
N ILE A 149 19.56 14.17 -10.15
CA ILE A 149 19.98 14.32 -8.75
C ILE A 149 19.24 13.24 -7.94
N ASP A 150 19.96 12.21 -7.50
CA ASP A 150 19.46 11.15 -6.58
C ASP A 150 18.94 11.71 -5.22
N GLU A 151 18.96 13.05 -5.05
CA GLU A 151 18.42 13.84 -3.94
C GLU A 151 17.00 14.43 -4.21
N ALA A 152 16.26 13.94 -5.21
CA ALA A 152 14.87 14.36 -5.43
C ALA A 152 13.99 14.27 -4.15
N THR A 153 14.37 13.41 -3.20
CA THR A 153 13.70 13.23 -1.91
C THR A 153 13.59 14.50 -1.06
N GLN A 154 14.50 15.50 -1.20
CA GLN A 154 14.49 16.71 -0.38
C GLN A 154 13.60 17.84 -0.93
N LEU A 155 13.50 18.02 -2.26
CA LEU A 155 12.56 19.00 -2.83
C LEU A 155 11.12 18.50 -2.78
N LEU A 156 10.94 17.17 -2.92
CA LEU A 156 9.67 16.48 -2.74
C LEU A 156 9.16 16.56 -1.29
N CYS A 157 10.01 16.86 -0.30
CA CYS A 157 9.59 16.99 1.10
C CYS A 157 8.71 18.20 1.44
N ARG A 158 8.63 19.22 0.58
CA ARG A 158 7.67 20.33 0.78
C ARG A 158 6.23 19.95 0.42
N ILE A 159 6.04 18.86 -0.32
CA ILE A 159 4.74 18.43 -0.82
C ILE A 159 4.63 16.94 -0.54
N GLU A 160 3.91 16.56 0.52
CA GLU A 160 3.81 15.19 1.10
C GLU A 160 3.38 14.07 0.11
N HIS A 161 3.27 14.32 -1.20
CA HIS A 161 2.36 13.61 -2.08
C HIS A 161 2.88 13.30 -3.50
N LEU A 162 4.16 13.50 -3.80
CA LEU A 162 4.71 13.11 -5.11
C LEU A 162 5.54 11.84 -4.99
N ALA A 163 5.02 10.75 -5.53
CA ALA A 163 5.83 9.62 -5.90
C ALA A 163 5.07 8.87 -7.00
N PHE A 164 5.46 9.06 -8.25
CA PHE A 164 5.57 8.06 -9.31
C PHE A 164 6.00 8.79 -10.58
N LEU A 165 7.31 8.79 -10.84
CA LEU A 165 7.86 9.14 -12.13
C LEU A 165 8.30 7.88 -12.87
N HIS A 166 8.03 7.89 -14.17
CA HIS A 166 8.16 6.79 -15.11
C HIS A 166 9.62 6.33 -15.28
N HIS A 167 9.84 5.01 -15.33
CA HIS A 167 10.97 4.23 -15.85
C HIS A 167 12.43 4.52 -15.45
N THR A 168 12.77 5.60 -14.77
CA THR A 168 14.18 5.92 -14.47
C THR A 168 14.55 5.67 -13.01
N TRP A 169 15.20 4.51 -12.85
CA TRP A 169 16.24 4.13 -11.88
C TRP A 169 15.84 3.46 -10.54
N TYR A 170 16.39 2.26 -10.42
CA TYR A 170 16.30 1.27 -9.35
C TYR A 170 16.96 1.68 -8.02
N THR A 171 17.62 2.84 -7.95
CA THR A 171 18.56 3.16 -6.86
C THR A 171 17.91 3.86 -5.66
N ASN A 172 16.75 4.49 -5.82
CA ASN A 172 16.17 5.36 -4.80
C ASN A 172 14.89 4.80 -4.13
N THR A 173 14.75 3.47 -4.11
CA THR A 173 13.60 2.82 -3.45
C THR A 173 13.59 3.08 -1.95
N PHE A 174 14.76 3.16 -1.31
CA PHE A 174 14.88 3.18 0.15
C PHE A 174 14.88 4.59 0.75
N THR A 175 15.37 5.63 0.05
CA THR A 175 15.51 6.98 0.62
C THR A 175 14.16 7.63 0.91
N GLN A 176 13.19 7.49 0.00
CA GLN A 176 11.84 8.02 0.23
C GLN A 176 11.18 7.34 1.44
N VAL A 177 11.35 6.02 1.55
CA VAL A 177 10.84 5.24 2.69
C VAL A 177 11.50 5.70 3.98
N ARG A 178 12.82 5.94 3.98
CA ARG A 178 13.57 6.46 5.14
C ARG A 178 13.06 7.82 5.57
N VAL A 179 12.88 8.74 4.64
CA VAL A 179 12.36 10.09 4.92
C VAL A 179 10.95 10.03 5.49
N PHE A 180 10.09 9.18 4.93
CA PHE A 180 8.74 8.98 5.41
C PHE A 180 8.72 8.34 6.81
N HIS A 181 9.51 7.28 7.01
CA HIS A 181 9.66 6.60 8.29
C HIS A 181 10.05 7.58 9.41
N ARG A 182 10.99 8.50 9.15
CA ARG A 182 11.41 9.52 10.13
C ARG A 182 10.29 10.46 10.56
N LYS A 183 9.30 10.70 9.69
CA LYS A 183 8.10 11.53 9.95
C LYS A 183 6.94 10.75 10.58
N ALA A 184 6.90 9.43 10.42
CA ALA A 184 5.80 8.59 10.88
C ALA A 184 5.85 8.30 12.40
N ALA A 185 4.74 7.79 12.94
CA ALA A 185 4.68 7.25 14.30
C ALA A 185 5.37 5.86 14.32
N ARG A 186 6.70 5.86 14.41
CA ARG A 186 7.60 4.74 14.11
C ARG A 186 7.26 3.44 14.85
N ASP A 187 6.90 3.53 16.13
CA ASP A 187 6.58 2.35 16.94
C ASP A 187 5.27 1.67 16.53
N GLN A 188 4.22 2.46 16.27
CA GLN A 188 2.93 1.92 15.88
C GLN A 188 2.99 1.32 14.48
N LEU A 189 3.74 1.96 13.58
CA LEU A 189 4.01 1.46 12.24
C LEU A 189 4.68 0.08 12.29
N ALA A 190 5.78 -0.05 13.04
CA ALA A 190 6.49 -1.31 13.19
C ALA A 190 5.61 -2.40 13.85
N GLU A 191 4.78 -2.01 14.82
CA GLU A 191 3.82 -2.90 15.48
C GLU A 191 2.73 -3.43 14.52
N ASN A 192 2.16 -2.56 13.68
CA ASN A 192 1.14 -2.93 12.69
C ASN A 192 1.70 -3.93 11.66
N ILE A 193 2.91 -3.67 11.15
CA ILE A 193 3.58 -4.54 10.18
C ILE A 193 3.90 -5.89 10.84
N ALA A 194 4.56 -5.86 12.01
CA ALA A 194 4.99 -7.07 12.70
C ALA A 194 3.82 -8.00 13.07
N THR A 195 2.70 -7.44 13.52
CA THR A 195 1.50 -8.23 13.90
C THR A 195 0.94 -9.05 12.73
N LEU A 196 1.10 -8.56 11.49
CA LEU A 196 0.62 -9.26 10.30
C LEU A 196 1.70 -10.15 9.68
N LEU A 197 2.96 -9.73 9.73
CA LEU A 197 4.11 -10.45 9.17
C LEU A 197 4.32 -11.82 9.82
N VAL A 198 4.05 -11.95 11.13
CA VAL A 198 4.19 -13.24 11.85
C VAL A 198 3.30 -14.36 11.29
N ASN A 199 2.32 -14.04 10.44
CA ASN A 199 1.47 -15.05 9.79
C ASN A 199 2.08 -15.60 8.49
N ALA A 200 3.14 -14.99 7.96
CA ALA A 200 3.87 -15.50 6.80
C ALA A 200 4.78 -16.68 7.16
N SER A 201 5.36 -17.37 6.16
CA SER A 201 6.40 -18.38 6.41
C SER A 201 7.70 -17.74 6.90
N GLU A 202 8.52 -18.47 7.66
CA GLU A 202 9.78 -17.95 8.22
C GLU A 202 10.70 -17.33 7.16
N GLN A 203 10.84 -17.99 6.00
CA GLN A 203 11.62 -17.48 4.87
C GLN A 203 11.12 -16.12 4.35
N VAL A 204 9.79 -15.94 4.31
CA VAL A 204 9.18 -14.66 3.89
C VAL A 204 9.40 -13.60 4.97
N GLN A 205 9.29 -13.98 6.25
CA GLN A 205 9.55 -13.07 7.37
C GLN A 205 10.99 -12.55 7.35
N GLU A 206 11.98 -13.43 7.19
CA GLU A 206 13.39 -13.06 7.09
C GLU A 206 13.65 -12.10 5.94
N ARG A 207 13.21 -12.45 4.73
CA ARG A 207 13.35 -11.60 3.55
C ARG A 207 12.68 -10.22 3.72
N THR A 208 11.50 -10.17 4.33
CA THR A 208 10.82 -8.91 4.64
C THR A 208 11.65 -8.06 5.62
N LEU A 209 12.23 -8.66 6.65
CA LEU A 209 13.05 -7.94 7.64
C LEU A 209 14.36 -7.42 7.04
N GLU A 210 14.95 -8.15 6.10
CA GLU A 210 16.12 -7.71 5.32
C GLU A 210 15.81 -6.44 4.51
N ASN A 211 14.67 -6.43 3.79
CA ASN A 211 14.25 -5.24 3.03
C ASN A 211 14.13 -3.97 3.88
N PHE A 212 13.70 -4.08 5.16
CA PHE A 212 13.66 -2.93 6.07
C PHE A 212 15.05 -2.52 6.58
N SER A 213 16.02 -3.44 6.58
CA SER A 213 17.43 -3.16 6.93
C SER A 213 18.10 -2.27 5.89
N ASP A 214 17.73 -2.40 4.62
CA ASP A 214 18.21 -1.51 3.55
C ASP A 214 17.61 -0.09 3.63
N VAL A 215 16.48 0.07 4.32
CA VAL A 215 15.83 1.37 4.50
C VAL A 215 16.56 2.23 5.53
N ASP A 216 16.60 1.81 6.79
CA ASP A 216 17.15 2.58 7.92
C ASP A 216 17.38 1.64 9.12
N GLU A 217 18.50 1.82 9.82
CA GLU A 217 18.87 0.98 10.97
C GLU A 217 17.86 1.05 12.12
N ASP A 218 17.29 2.22 12.44
CA ASP A 218 16.25 2.38 13.46
C ASP A 218 14.99 1.63 13.06
N TYR A 219 14.62 1.69 11.77
CA TYR A 219 13.45 1.00 11.26
C TYR A 219 13.62 -0.51 11.37
N ALA A 220 14.76 -1.03 10.94
CA ALA A 220 15.10 -2.45 11.00
C ALA A 220 15.13 -2.97 12.45
N HIS A 221 15.74 -2.22 13.37
CA HIS A 221 15.78 -2.57 14.78
C HIS A 221 14.37 -2.68 15.37
N ARG A 222 13.51 -1.68 15.13
CA ARG A 222 12.11 -1.70 15.62
C ARG A 222 11.33 -2.87 15.03
N MET A 223 11.49 -3.12 13.73
CA MET A 223 10.83 -4.23 13.05
C MET A 223 11.23 -5.57 13.65
N LYS A 224 12.52 -5.83 13.83
CA LYS A 224 13.04 -7.08 14.44
C LYS A 224 12.56 -7.23 15.88
N THR A 225 12.63 -6.18 16.69
CA THR A 225 12.16 -6.21 18.09
C THR A 225 10.67 -6.51 18.19
N LYS A 226 9.82 -5.79 17.44
CA LYS A 226 8.37 -6.00 17.46
C LYS A 226 8.02 -7.38 16.90
N HIS A 227 8.65 -7.80 15.81
CA HIS A 227 8.47 -9.13 15.22
C HIS A 227 8.76 -10.24 16.22
N SER A 228 9.90 -10.19 16.91
CA SER A 228 10.25 -11.17 17.94
C SER A 228 9.19 -11.25 19.06
N ILE A 229 8.71 -10.11 19.54
CA ILE A 229 7.65 -10.05 20.56
C ILE A 229 6.35 -10.71 20.07
N PHE A 230 5.90 -10.40 18.86
CA PHE A 230 4.65 -10.96 18.32
C PHE A 230 4.79 -12.42 17.91
N ASN A 231 5.96 -12.83 17.42
CA ASN A 231 6.24 -14.21 17.08
C ASN A 231 6.25 -15.09 18.33
N PHE A 232 6.82 -14.62 19.44
CA PHE A 232 6.75 -15.30 20.73
C PHE A 232 5.30 -15.40 21.27
N LYS A 233 4.49 -14.36 21.07
CA LYS A 233 3.07 -14.34 21.47
C LYS A 233 2.17 -15.13 20.53
N LYS A 234 2.65 -15.56 19.37
CA LYS A 234 1.86 -16.30 18.39
C LYS A 234 1.45 -17.63 19.01
N LYS A 235 0.17 -17.77 19.34
CA LYS A 235 -0.38 -19.09 19.66
C LYS A 235 -0.24 -19.97 18.42
N ALA A 236 0.19 -21.21 18.62
CA ALA A 236 0.16 -22.23 17.58
C ALA A 236 -1.27 -22.32 17.04
N THR A 237 -1.50 -21.65 15.93
CA THR A 237 -2.73 -21.74 15.17
C THR A 237 -2.52 -22.90 14.21
N ALA A 238 -3.53 -23.76 14.07
CA ALA A 238 -3.50 -24.77 13.03
C ALA A 238 -3.15 -24.06 11.71
N PRO A 239 -2.22 -24.60 10.90
CA PRO A 239 -1.87 -23.95 9.65
C PRO A 239 -3.17 -23.72 8.87
N PHE A 240 -3.42 -22.46 8.46
CA PHE A 240 -4.62 -22.10 7.69
C PHE A 240 -4.78 -22.96 6.44
N ASN A 241 -3.67 -23.58 5.99
CA ASN A 241 -3.63 -24.55 4.92
C ASN A 241 -2.73 -25.74 5.34
N PRO A 242 -3.26 -26.96 5.59
CA PRO A 242 -2.43 -28.14 5.79
C PRO A 242 -1.53 -28.36 4.56
N PRO A 243 -0.34 -29.00 4.73
CA PRO A 243 0.57 -29.24 3.62
C PRO A 243 -0.17 -29.92 2.46
N ARG A 244 0.00 -29.35 1.25
CA ARG A 244 -0.63 -29.83 0.02
C ARG A 244 -0.35 -31.32 -0.15
N LYS A 245 -1.37 -32.16 -0.17
CA LYS A 245 -1.24 -33.50 -0.76
C LYS A 245 -0.98 -33.30 -2.25
N ALA A 246 -0.08 -34.11 -2.82
CA ALA A 246 0.15 -34.10 -4.26
C ALA A 246 -1.19 -34.29 -4.99
N PHE A 247 -1.45 -33.46 -6.01
CA PHE A 247 -2.63 -33.60 -6.83
C PHE A 247 -2.66 -35.02 -7.41
N THR A 248 -3.67 -35.78 -7.02
CA THR A 248 -3.92 -37.10 -7.58
C THR A 248 -4.95 -36.89 -8.68
N PRO A 249 -4.61 -37.14 -9.96
CA PRO A 249 -5.58 -37.04 -11.04
C PRO A 249 -6.80 -37.88 -10.69
N VAL A 250 -7.98 -37.29 -10.75
CA VAL A 250 -9.23 -38.04 -10.62
C VAL A 250 -9.35 -38.90 -11.88
N ASP A 251 -9.51 -40.21 -11.70
CA ASP A 251 -9.82 -41.10 -12.81
C ASP A 251 -11.22 -40.77 -13.34
N LEU A 252 -11.26 -40.05 -14.45
CA LEU A 252 -12.50 -39.61 -15.09
C LEU A 252 -13.31 -40.79 -15.67
N SER A 253 -12.76 -42.01 -15.71
CA SER A 253 -13.47 -43.18 -16.21
C SER A 253 -14.64 -43.63 -15.32
N GLU A 254 -14.63 -43.29 -14.03
CA GLU A 254 -15.75 -43.53 -13.11
C GLU A 254 -16.81 -42.43 -13.16
N ALA A 255 -16.41 -41.16 -13.30
CA ALA A 255 -17.34 -40.03 -13.34
C ALA A 255 -18.21 -39.99 -14.61
N VAL A 256 -17.75 -40.61 -15.71
CA VAL A 256 -18.52 -40.74 -16.95
C VAL A 256 -19.61 -41.81 -16.84
N LYS A 257 -19.49 -42.79 -15.93
CA LYS A 257 -20.48 -43.88 -15.78
C LYS A 257 -21.75 -43.47 -15.03
N THR A 258 -21.74 -42.36 -14.30
CA THR A 258 -22.89 -41.87 -13.54
C THR A 258 -23.69 -40.77 -14.25
N CYS A 259 -23.28 -40.36 -15.45
CA CYS A 259 -23.94 -39.32 -16.27
C CYS A 259 -24.59 -39.85 -17.57
N LEU A 260 -24.78 -41.16 -17.70
CA LEU A 260 -25.62 -41.81 -18.73
C LEU A 260 -26.59 -42.77 -18.05
#